data_AF-A0A2W5NUC7-F1
#
_entry.id   AF-A0A2W5NUC7-F1
#
_cell.length_a   1.000
_cell.length_b   1.000
_cell.length_c   1.000
_cell.angle_alpha   90.00
_cell.angle_beta   90.00
_cell.angle_gamma   90.00
#
_symmetry.space_group_name_H-M   'P 1'
#
loop_
_entity.id
_entity.type
_entity.pdbx_description
1 polymer ?
#
loop_
_entity_poly.entity_id
_entity_poly.type
_entity_poly.pdbx_seq_one_letter_code
_entity_poly.pdbx_strand_id
1 'polypeptide(L)'
;MIHHYAVRRHFAFVAVPLVLAACSQQDAKPPPPVSPAAEAVGPAQDCLSLAQFSNTRIRDDWTIDFIGGAGNRVWRVTLPNRCSGLKSADSFTYATSLSQLCRQDIVYPLMRVGNGFQRGGGCGLAQFTPVKLSQ
;
A
#
# COMPACT_ATOMS: atom_id res chain seq x y z
N MET A 1 -66.91 24.52 7.96
CA MET A 1 -67.14 25.20 9.24
C MET A 1 -65.79 25.27 9.96
N ILE A 2 -64.87 26.14 9.57
CA ILE A 2 -64.63 27.49 10.13
C ILE A 2 -64.79 27.50 11.66
N HIS A 3 -63.68 27.31 12.37
CA HIS A 3 -63.53 27.74 13.76
C HIS A 3 -62.44 28.81 13.79
N HIS A 4 -62.85 29.99 14.26
CA HIS A 4 -61.98 31.07 14.73
C HIS A 4 -61.04 30.53 15.83
N TYR A 5 -59.87 31.15 16.05
CA TYR A 5 -59.49 31.73 17.35
C TYR A 5 -58.05 32.27 17.35
N ALA A 6 -57.99 33.58 17.61
CA ALA A 6 -57.02 34.30 18.46
C ALA A 6 -55.51 34.19 18.16
N VAL A 7 -55.00 35.27 17.56
CA VAL A 7 -53.61 35.73 17.69
C VAL A 7 -53.29 35.98 19.17
N ARG A 8 -52.37 35.21 19.74
CA ARG A 8 -51.71 35.51 21.01
C ARG A 8 -50.25 35.84 20.76
N ARG A 9 -49.92 37.13 20.90
CA ARG A 9 -48.56 37.66 20.98
C ARG A 9 -47.91 37.12 22.26
N HIS A 10 -46.94 36.21 22.10
CA HIS A 10 -46.02 35.84 23.16
C HIS A 10 -44.60 36.14 22.71
N PHE A 11 -44.07 37.25 23.23
CA PHE A 11 -42.63 37.50 23.31
C PHE A 11 -42.09 36.60 24.43
N ALA A 12 -41.26 35.62 24.07
CA ALA A 12 -40.46 34.89 25.03
C ALA A 12 -39.13 34.49 24.37
N PHE A 13 -38.05 35.11 24.86
CA PHE A 13 -36.66 34.77 24.60
C PHE A 13 -36.41 33.28 24.85
N VAL A 14 -35.85 32.56 23.88
CA VAL A 14 -35.21 31.25 24.13
C VAL A 14 -33.91 31.16 23.33
N ALA A 15 -32.86 30.75 24.06
CA ALA A 15 -31.46 30.75 23.70
C ALA A 15 -31.09 29.74 22.59
N VAL A 16 -30.13 30.16 21.77
CA VAL A 16 -29.42 29.36 20.77
C VAL A 16 -28.35 28.51 21.46
N PRO A 17 -28.15 27.26 21.00
CA PRO A 17 -26.77 26.82 20.78
C PRO A 17 -26.60 26.30 19.35
N LEU A 18 -25.75 26.97 18.58
CA LEU A 18 -25.13 26.40 17.38
C LEU A 18 -24.25 25.23 17.85
N VAL A 19 -24.67 24.00 17.53
CA VAL A 19 -23.79 22.83 17.67
C VAL A 19 -22.83 22.86 16.48
N LEU A 20 -21.62 23.39 16.71
CA LEU A 20 -20.50 23.27 15.78
C LEU A 20 -20.08 21.80 15.72
N ALA A 21 -20.42 21.10 14.64
CA ALA A 21 -19.83 19.82 14.30
C ALA A 21 -18.34 20.02 13.98
N ALA A 22 -17.47 19.83 14.97
CA ALA A 22 -16.03 19.78 14.78
C ALA A 22 -15.67 18.42 14.17
N CYS A 23 -15.53 18.36 12.84
CA CYS A 23 -14.83 17.25 12.21
C CYS A 23 -13.35 17.36 12.57
N SER A 24 -12.87 16.56 13.52
CA SER A 24 -11.44 16.38 13.72
C SER A 24 -10.88 15.61 12.52
N GLN A 25 -10.29 16.32 11.55
CA GLN A 25 -9.39 15.70 10.59
C GLN A 25 -8.15 15.28 11.38
N GLN A 26 -8.13 14.02 11.82
CA GLN A 26 -6.88 13.40 12.24
C GLN A 26 -6.05 13.24 10.96
N ASP A 27 -5.13 14.17 10.73
CA ASP A 27 -4.09 14.01 9.74
C ASP A 27 -3.30 12.74 10.06
N ALA A 28 -3.56 11.67 9.31
CA ALA A 28 -2.77 10.46 9.39
C ALA A 28 -1.34 10.84 9.00
N LYS A 29 -0.40 10.71 9.95
CA LYS A 29 1.03 10.89 9.69
C LYS A 29 1.40 10.07 8.44
N PRO A 30 2.00 10.69 7.39
CA PRO A 30 2.43 9.95 6.23
C PRO A 30 3.31 8.76 6.64
N PRO A 31 3.15 7.59 6.01
CA PRO A 31 4.01 6.45 6.31
C PRO A 31 5.48 6.85 6.17
N PRO A 32 6.37 6.33 7.03
CA PRO A 32 7.79 6.67 6.97
C PRO A 32 8.34 6.35 5.57
N PRO A 33 9.24 7.20 5.03
CA PRO A 33 9.82 6.97 3.72
C PRO A 33 10.60 5.65 3.69
N VAL A 34 10.49 4.94 2.57
CA VAL A 34 11.12 3.63 2.38
C VAL A 34 12.63 3.77 2.27
N SER A 35 13.38 3.04 3.10
CA SER A 35 14.85 3.07 3.12
C SER A 35 15.49 1.86 2.42
N PRO A 36 16.57 2.04 1.64
CA PRO A 36 17.11 3.32 1.20
C PRO A 36 16.20 4.00 0.18
N ALA A 37 16.37 5.31 0.03
CA ALA A 37 15.72 6.06 -1.03
C ALA A 37 16.13 5.47 -2.40
N ALA A 38 15.23 5.57 -3.36
CA ALA A 38 15.46 5.05 -4.70
C ALA A 38 15.14 6.13 -5.72
N GLU A 39 16.08 6.37 -6.62
CA GLU A 39 15.94 7.27 -7.76
C GLU A 39 15.72 6.43 -9.01
N ALA A 40 14.64 6.71 -9.76
CA ALA A 40 14.37 6.01 -11.01
C ALA A 40 15.43 6.37 -12.06
N VAL A 41 16.02 5.35 -12.69
CA VAL A 41 17.08 5.51 -13.70
C VAL A 41 16.62 5.10 -15.10
N GLY A 42 15.34 4.81 -15.28
CA GLY A 42 14.77 4.39 -16.55
C GLY A 42 13.27 4.16 -16.48
N PRO A 43 12.63 3.83 -17.61
CA PRO A 43 11.21 3.58 -17.67
C PRO A 43 10.83 2.33 -16.89
N ALA A 44 9.65 2.37 -16.26
CA ALA A 44 9.08 1.22 -15.57
C ALA A 44 8.72 0.12 -16.57
N GLN A 45 8.97 -1.14 -16.19
CA GLN A 45 8.76 -2.31 -17.04
C GLN A 45 7.53 -3.09 -16.56
N ASP A 46 6.73 -3.59 -17.50
CA ASP A 46 5.54 -4.37 -17.17
C ASP A 46 5.87 -5.80 -16.71
N CYS A 47 6.99 -6.36 -17.17
CA CYS A 47 7.45 -7.69 -16.80
C CYS A 47 8.98 -7.72 -16.65
N LEU A 48 9.45 -8.44 -15.64
CA LEU A 48 10.86 -8.71 -15.39
C LEU A 48 11.14 -10.21 -15.55
N SER A 49 12.05 -10.59 -16.45
CA SER A 49 12.40 -12.00 -16.63
C SER A 49 13.01 -12.58 -15.35
N LEU A 50 12.62 -13.81 -15.01
CA LEU A 50 13.11 -14.51 -13.81
C LEU A 50 14.63 -14.71 -13.80
N ALA A 51 15.28 -14.67 -14.98
CA ALA A 51 16.74 -14.76 -15.09
C ALA A 51 17.47 -13.43 -14.81
N GLN A 52 16.76 -12.30 -14.75
CA GLN A 52 17.39 -10.99 -14.58
C GLN A 52 17.73 -10.67 -13.14
N PHE A 53 17.02 -11.27 -12.18
CA PHE A 53 17.23 -11.08 -10.74
C PHE A 53 17.56 -12.40 -10.06
N SER A 54 18.35 -12.31 -8.99
CA SER A 54 18.76 -13.46 -8.19
C SER A 54 18.41 -13.30 -6.72
N ASN A 55 18.02 -12.10 -6.30
CA ASN A 55 17.64 -11.80 -4.93
C ASN A 55 16.47 -10.83 -4.89
N THR A 56 15.71 -10.86 -3.81
CA THR A 56 14.68 -9.88 -3.51
C THR A 56 14.91 -9.30 -2.13
N ARG A 57 14.49 -8.05 -1.92
CA ARG A 57 14.54 -7.40 -0.61
C ARG A 57 13.23 -6.71 -0.34
N ILE A 58 12.50 -7.23 0.64
CA ILE A 58 11.28 -6.60 1.14
C ILE A 58 11.69 -5.41 2.01
N ARG A 59 11.27 -4.21 1.61
CA ARG A 59 11.56 -2.97 2.35
C ARG A 59 10.49 -2.70 3.41
N ASP A 60 9.24 -2.89 3.04
CA ASP A 60 8.05 -2.76 3.88
C ASP A 60 6.87 -3.58 3.31
N ASP A 61 5.65 -3.35 3.80
CA ASP A 61 4.44 -4.04 3.31
C ASP A 61 3.95 -3.58 1.93
N TRP A 62 4.64 -2.64 1.27
CA TRP A 62 4.32 -2.14 -0.07
C TRP A 62 5.46 -2.27 -1.06
N THR A 63 6.70 -2.48 -0.62
CA THR A 63 7.87 -2.23 -1.46
C THR A 63 8.80 -3.42 -1.48
N ILE A 64 9.06 -3.94 -2.67
CA ILE A 64 9.97 -5.05 -2.93
C ILE A 64 11.01 -4.58 -3.94
N ASP A 65 12.29 -4.73 -3.59
CA ASP A 65 13.38 -4.56 -4.54
C ASP A 65 13.76 -5.93 -5.12
N PHE A 66 13.82 -6.02 -6.45
CA PHE A 66 14.35 -7.15 -7.19
C PHE A 66 15.78 -6.81 -7.59
N ILE A 67 16.74 -7.68 -7.28
CA ILE A 67 18.17 -7.40 -7.36
C ILE A 67 18.82 -8.41 -8.29
N GLY A 68 19.57 -7.91 -9.28
CA GLY A 68 20.22 -8.70 -10.31
C GLY A 68 21.64 -8.27 -10.62
N GLY A 69 22.29 -9.00 -11.54
CA GLY A 69 23.62 -8.66 -12.03
C GLY A 69 24.70 -8.59 -10.95
N ALA A 70 24.71 -9.53 -10.01
CA ALA A 70 25.58 -9.49 -8.83
C ALA A 70 25.38 -8.27 -7.91
N GLY A 71 24.18 -7.66 -7.93
CA GLY A 71 23.81 -6.56 -7.03
C GLY A 71 23.85 -5.17 -7.66
N ASN A 72 24.26 -5.04 -8.93
CA ASN A 72 24.40 -3.75 -9.60
C ASN A 72 23.12 -3.25 -10.29
N ARG A 73 22.10 -4.11 -10.42
CA ARG A 73 20.80 -3.75 -11.02
C ARG A 73 19.71 -3.97 -9.99
N VAL A 74 18.90 -2.94 -9.76
CA VAL A 74 17.78 -2.98 -8.84
C VAL A 74 16.52 -2.50 -9.56
N TRP A 75 15.44 -3.24 -9.40
CA TRP A 75 14.10 -2.81 -9.78
C TRP A 75 13.24 -2.71 -8.53
N ARG A 76 12.65 -1.55 -8.28
CA ARG A 76 11.71 -1.34 -7.19
C ARG A 76 10.29 -1.53 -7.70
N VAL A 77 9.55 -2.37 -7.01
CA VAL A 77 8.10 -2.52 -7.16
C VAL A 77 7.44 -1.95 -5.91
N THR A 78 6.57 -0.97 -6.11
CA THR A 78 5.68 -0.45 -5.08
C THR A 78 4.26 -0.94 -5.38
N LEU A 79 3.76 -1.84 -4.53
CA LEU A 79 2.46 -2.48 -4.64
C LEU A 79 1.35 -1.42 -4.52
N PRO A 80 0.26 -1.55 -5.31
CA PRO A 80 -0.83 -0.58 -5.29
C PRO A 80 -1.63 -0.61 -3.98
N ASN A 81 -1.60 -1.75 -3.29
CA ASN A 81 -2.26 -1.97 -2.01
C ASN A 81 -1.27 -2.57 -1.01
N ARG A 82 -1.52 -2.35 0.28
CA ARG A 82 -0.74 -2.97 1.35
C ARG A 82 -0.79 -4.49 1.24
N CYS A 83 0.37 -5.13 1.29
CA CYS A 83 0.51 -6.58 1.40
C CYS A 83 0.73 -6.97 2.86
N SER A 84 -0.37 -7.22 3.57
CA SER A 84 -0.34 -7.49 5.01
C SER A 84 0.58 -8.65 5.37
N GLY A 85 1.56 -8.38 6.23
CA GLY A 85 2.50 -9.38 6.73
C GLY A 85 3.70 -9.65 5.82
N LEU A 86 3.83 -8.94 4.69
CA LEU A 86 4.95 -9.08 3.77
C LEU A 86 6.27 -8.78 4.46
N LYS A 87 6.38 -7.66 5.19
CA LYS A 87 7.63 -7.29 5.87
C LYS A 87 7.99 -8.26 6.99
N SER A 88 7.00 -8.70 7.76
CA SER A 88 7.21 -9.66 8.85
C SER A 88 7.58 -11.06 8.36
N ALA A 89 7.08 -11.46 7.19
CA ALA A 89 7.41 -12.75 6.59
C ALA A 89 8.85 -12.79 6.04
N ASP A 90 9.39 -11.61 5.65
CA ASP A 90 10.71 -11.41 5.03
C ASP A 90 11.01 -12.36 3.85
N SER A 91 9.96 -12.96 3.30
CA SER A 91 9.99 -13.89 2.18
C SER A 91 8.60 -14.00 1.56
N PHE A 92 8.54 -14.30 0.27
CA PHE A 92 7.30 -14.49 -0.47
C PHE A 92 7.50 -15.53 -1.56
N THR A 93 6.41 -16.11 -2.02
CA THR A 93 6.35 -16.90 -3.25
C THR A 93 5.48 -16.19 -4.27
N TYR A 94 5.62 -16.53 -5.55
CA TYR A 94 4.80 -15.99 -6.62
C TYR A 94 4.29 -17.13 -7.49
N ALA A 95 3.13 -16.93 -8.10
CA ALA A 95 2.60 -17.80 -9.13
C ALA A 95 2.65 -17.05 -10.46
N THR A 96 3.47 -17.52 -11.40
CA THR A 96 3.53 -17.00 -12.78
C THR A 96 3.35 -18.15 -13.76
N SER A 97 2.70 -17.88 -14.88
CA SER A 97 2.51 -18.83 -15.99
C SER A 97 3.63 -18.75 -17.05
N LEU A 98 4.61 -17.86 -16.88
CA LEU A 98 5.62 -17.53 -17.89
C LEU A 98 7.04 -17.51 -17.28
N SER A 99 8.07 -17.38 -18.12
CA SER A 99 9.47 -17.19 -17.73
C SER A 99 9.80 -15.77 -17.21
N GLN A 100 8.78 -15.06 -16.73
CA GLN A 100 8.82 -13.67 -16.28
C GLN A 100 7.81 -13.43 -15.16
N LEU A 101 8.10 -12.43 -14.33
CA LEU A 101 7.19 -11.91 -13.33
C LEU A 101 6.64 -10.58 -13.84
N CYS A 102 5.32 -10.47 -13.97
CA CYS A 102 4.63 -9.32 -14.54
C CYS A 102 3.88 -8.51 -13.48
N ARG A 103 3.58 -7.26 -13.81
CA ARG A 103 2.88 -6.31 -12.92
C ARG A 103 1.52 -6.79 -12.40
N GLN A 104 0.91 -7.78 -13.06
CA GLN A 104 -0.40 -8.33 -12.71
C GLN A 104 -0.30 -9.67 -11.98
N ASP A 105 0.91 -10.19 -11.77
CA ASP A 105 1.11 -11.44 -11.04
C ASP A 105 0.87 -11.23 -9.54
N ILE A 106 0.62 -12.34 -8.84
CA ILE A 106 0.29 -12.35 -7.42
C ILE A 106 1.48 -12.90 -6.64
N VAL A 107 1.90 -12.15 -5.62
CA VAL A 107 2.84 -12.60 -4.59
C VAL A 107 2.09 -13.01 -3.32
N TYR A 108 2.64 -13.96 -2.60
CA TYR A 108 2.13 -14.47 -1.33
C TYR A 108 3.25 -14.44 -0.30
N PRO A 109 3.15 -13.63 0.78
CA PRO A 109 4.06 -13.71 1.91
C PRO A 109 4.16 -15.15 2.43
N LEU A 110 5.37 -15.60 2.79
CA LEU A 110 5.57 -16.94 3.35
C LEU A 110 5.76 -16.84 4.87
N MET A 111 4.68 -17.12 5.59
CA MET A 111 4.65 -17.10 7.05
C MET A 111 5.23 -18.40 7.60
N ARG A 112 6.15 -18.32 8.58
CA ARG A 112 6.64 -19.50 9.30
C ARG A 112 5.58 -19.96 10.29
N VAL A 113 5.14 -21.21 10.15
CA VAL A 113 4.16 -21.84 11.05
C VAL A 113 4.70 -23.22 11.43
N GLY A 114 5.05 -23.40 12.71
CA GLY A 114 5.76 -24.59 13.18
C GLY A 114 7.06 -24.81 12.38
N ASN A 115 7.21 -26.01 11.82
CA ASN A 115 8.38 -26.41 11.03
C ASN A 115 8.23 -26.14 9.52
N GLY A 116 7.17 -25.44 9.08
CA GLY A 116 6.87 -25.21 7.66
C GLY A 116 6.59 -23.76 7.30
N PHE A 117 6.19 -23.56 6.05
CA PHE A 117 5.73 -22.28 5.52
C PHE A 117 4.27 -22.36 5.10
N GLN A 118 3.50 -21.34 5.46
CA GLN A 118 2.13 -21.14 5.00
C GLN A 118 2.06 -19.86 4.17
N ARG A 119 1.30 -19.89 3.06
CA ARG A 119 1.04 -18.69 2.28
C ARG A 119 0.13 -17.74 3.07
N GLY A 120 0.51 -16.47 3.11
CA GLY A 120 -0.36 -15.37 3.55
C GLY A 120 -1.38 -14.99 2.47
N GLY A 121 -2.09 -13.88 2.70
CA GLY A 121 -2.98 -13.29 1.71
C GLY A 121 -2.22 -12.85 0.45
N GLY A 122 -2.79 -13.11 -0.73
CA GLY A 122 -2.18 -12.74 -2.01
C GLY A 122 -2.24 -11.24 -2.27
N CYS A 123 -1.19 -10.72 -2.90
CA CYS A 123 -1.03 -9.31 -3.23
C CYS A 123 -0.67 -9.16 -4.70
N GLY A 124 -1.40 -8.31 -5.42
CA GLY A 124 -1.05 -7.97 -6.81
C GLY A 124 0.24 -7.16 -6.85
N LEU A 125 1.08 -7.44 -7.85
CA LEU A 125 2.28 -6.67 -8.13
C LEU A 125 1.99 -5.31 -8.77
N ALA A 126 3.05 -4.62 -9.16
CA ALA A 126 3.05 -3.40 -9.95
C ALA A 126 4.23 -3.41 -10.94
N GLN A 127 4.43 -2.31 -11.65
CA GLN A 127 5.53 -2.19 -12.60
C GLN A 127 6.90 -2.22 -11.90
N PHE A 128 7.89 -2.72 -12.62
CA PHE A 128 9.27 -2.84 -12.18
C PHE A 128 10.05 -1.60 -12.60
N THR A 129 10.25 -0.67 -11.68
CA THR A 129 10.99 0.57 -11.96
C THR A 129 12.48 0.35 -11.72
N PRO A 130 13.35 0.47 -12.73
CA PRO A 130 14.80 0.40 -12.51
C PRO A 130 15.24 1.60 -11.66
N VAL A 131 16.00 1.33 -10.60
CA VAL A 131 16.39 2.37 -9.62
C VAL A 131 17.87 2.31 -9.26
N LYS A 132 18.40 3.47 -8.87
CA LYS A 132 19.63 3.60 -8.10
C LYS A 132 19.26 3.82 -6.64
N LEU A 133 19.80 3.00 -5.74
CA LEU A 133 19.60 3.14 -4.30
C LEU A 133 20.58 4.15 -3.72
N SER A 134 20.10 5.02 -2.82
CA SER A 134 20.98 5.86 -2.02
C SER A 134 21.89 5.00 -1.14
N GLN A 135 23.13 5.44 -0.95
CA GLN A 135 24.08 4.83 -0.01
C GLN A 135 23.71 5.16 1.43
#